data_AF-A0AAW0JIH8-F1
#
_entry.id   AF-A0AAW0JIH8-F1
#
_cell.length_a   1.000
_cell.length_b   1.000
_cell.length_c   1.000
_cell.angle_alpha   90.00
_cell.angle_beta   90.00
_cell.angle_gamma   90.00
#
_symmetry.space_group_name_H-M   'P 1'
#
loop_
_entity.id
_entity.type
_entity.pdbx_description
1 polymer ?
#
loop_
_entity_poly.entity_id
_entity_poly.type
_entity_poly.pdbx_seq_one_letter_code
_entity_poly.pdbx_strand_id
1 'polypeptide(L)'
;MHLYNAWLPPPVAQETKREKDSFSRVVCSVKNSFKPDDPDSVYSTLKWISVIDLIISILETKREKDSFSRVVCSVKNSFKPDDPDSVYSTLKWISVIDLFIKAKSDVSLEDVSTLVEIGLELFKNSQNKLYAQVRWGNILVRVLNKYRKKLSLKVQWRPLYDTLVNTHFTRDTGPEGWRLRQRHFEAITSLVRSCRRFFPPGSAFEIWSEFSDWIKSCIDLWDSMPNCQFWNSQWAALVARVVKNCNSIEWECFLPTLFARYLNMFEVTV
;
A
#
# COMPACT_ATOMS: atom_id res chain seq x y z
N MET A 1 -24.92 18.51 32.32
CA MET A 1 -23.53 18.33 31.85
C MET A 1 -23.35 16.86 31.53
N HIS A 2 -23.13 16.51 30.26
CA HIS A 2 -23.42 15.18 29.71
C HIS A 2 -22.38 14.11 30.06
N LEU A 3 -22.89 12.95 30.51
CA LEU A 3 -22.23 11.67 30.80
C LEU A 3 -21.47 11.02 29.62
N TYR A 4 -21.36 11.69 28.47
CA TYR A 4 -20.89 11.08 27.22
C TYR A 4 -19.37 11.13 26.98
N ASN A 5 -18.60 11.83 27.83
CA ASN A 5 -17.16 12.05 27.60
C ASN A 5 -16.25 11.32 28.59
N ALA A 6 -16.78 10.51 29.51
CA ALA A 6 -16.00 9.87 30.58
C ALA A 6 -15.02 8.78 30.09
N TRP A 7 -15.19 8.30 28.84
CA TRP A 7 -14.36 7.25 28.23
C TRP A 7 -13.23 7.80 27.32
N LEU A 8 -13.20 9.10 27.05
CA LEU A 8 -12.14 9.69 26.20
C LEU A 8 -10.80 9.73 26.96
N PRO A 9 -9.66 9.33 26.34
CA PRO A 9 -8.35 9.47 26.96
C PRO A 9 -8.10 10.92 27.40
N PRO A 10 -7.43 11.17 28.56
CA PRO A 10 -7.28 12.52 29.12
C PRO A 10 -6.78 13.62 28.15
N PRO A 11 -5.85 13.35 27.21
CA PRO A 11 -5.44 14.34 26.21
C PRO A 11 -6.59 14.74 25.28
N VAL A 12 -7.38 13.75 24.84
CA VAL A 12 -8.53 13.94 23.94
C VAL A 12 -9.63 14.73 24.64
N ALA A 13 -9.91 14.44 25.91
CA ALA A 13 -10.90 15.15 26.71
C ALA A 13 -10.52 16.64 26.94
N GLN A 14 -9.24 16.94 27.15
CA GLN A 14 -8.75 18.32 27.26
C GLN A 14 -8.87 19.08 25.93
N GLU A 15 -8.52 18.45 24.81
CA GLU A 15 -8.66 19.04 23.48
C GLU A 15 -10.14 19.32 23.14
N THR A 16 -11.04 18.38 23.42
CA THR A 16 -12.50 18.57 23.21
C THR A 16 -13.05 19.70 24.09
N LYS A 17 -12.53 19.88 25.30
CA LYS A 17 -12.90 20.99 26.18
C LYS A 17 -12.43 22.34 25.60
N ARG A 18 -11.20 22.40 25.11
CA ARG A 18 -10.65 23.60 24.44
C ARG A 18 -11.42 23.97 23.16
N GLU A 19 -11.83 22.99 22.37
CA GLU A 19 -12.65 23.21 21.17
C GLU A 19 -14.03 23.75 21.52
N LYS A 20 -14.68 23.19 22.55
CA LYS A 20 -15.97 23.69 23.05
C LYS A 20 -15.89 25.12 23.57
N ASP A 21 -14.84 25.45 24.31
CA ASP A 21 -14.61 26.81 24.84
C ASP A 21 -14.32 27.80 23.70
N SER A 22 -13.57 27.37 22.68
CA SER A 22 -13.27 28.18 21.48
C SER A 22 -14.52 28.46 20.65
N PHE A 23 -15.36 27.45 20.43
CA PHE A 23 -16.64 27.61 19.74
C PHE A 23 -17.59 28.50 20.53
N SER A 24 -17.65 28.34 21.87
CA SER A 24 -18.44 29.20 22.75
C SER A 24 -18.03 30.67 22.64
N ARG A 25 -16.72 30.97 22.48
CA ARG A 25 -16.23 32.35 22.28
C ARG A 25 -16.69 32.92 20.94
N VAL A 26 -16.69 32.12 19.87
CA VAL A 26 -17.20 32.53 18.56
C VAL A 26 -18.70 32.82 18.63
N VAL A 27 -19.49 31.93 19.25
CA VAL A 27 -20.93 32.13 19.45
C VAL A 27 -21.22 33.38 20.28
N CYS A 28 -20.47 33.62 21.36
CA CYS A 28 -20.59 34.85 22.15
C CYS A 28 -20.23 36.08 21.31
N SER A 29 -19.20 36.00 20.46
CA SER A 29 -18.79 37.12 19.61
C SER A 29 -19.84 37.43 18.53
N VAL A 30 -20.44 36.40 17.93
CA VAL A 30 -21.58 36.51 16.98
C VAL A 30 -22.76 37.18 17.67
N LYS A 31 -23.12 36.71 18.88
CA LYS A 31 -24.22 37.25 19.67
C LYS A 31 -23.99 38.72 20.04
N ASN A 32 -22.75 39.09 20.37
CA ASN A 32 -22.40 40.47 20.72
C ASN A 32 -22.35 41.41 19.50
N SER A 33 -22.13 40.88 18.29
CA SER A 33 -22.20 41.67 17.05
C SER A 33 -23.64 41.95 16.58
N PHE A 34 -24.60 41.10 16.95
CA PHE A 34 -26.01 41.33 16.63
C PHE A 34 -26.67 42.23 17.69
N LYS A 35 -27.30 43.33 17.25
CA LYS A 35 -28.04 44.26 18.10
C LYS A 35 -29.50 44.29 17.63
N PRO A 36 -30.47 43.87 18.46
CA PRO A 36 -31.88 43.85 18.06
C PRO A 36 -32.44 45.23 17.65
N ASP A 37 -31.86 46.29 18.20
CA ASP A 37 -32.31 47.67 18.01
C ASP A 37 -31.66 48.35 16.77
N ASP A 38 -30.76 47.65 16.07
CA ASP A 38 -30.03 48.13 14.90
C ASP A 38 -30.17 47.12 13.74
N PRO A 39 -31.04 47.38 12.76
CA PRO A 39 -31.30 46.45 11.66
C PRO A 39 -30.07 46.21 10.78
N ASP A 40 -29.09 47.12 10.74
CA ASP A 40 -27.85 46.95 9.96
C ASP A 40 -26.81 46.10 10.70
N SER A 41 -26.98 45.87 12.00
CA SER A 41 -26.07 45.04 12.80
C SER A 41 -25.99 43.59 12.30
N VAL A 42 -26.98 43.12 11.55
CA VAL A 42 -26.98 41.80 10.89
C VAL A 42 -25.77 41.66 9.96
N TYR A 43 -25.42 42.70 9.19
CA TYR A 43 -24.27 42.65 8.27
C TYR A 43 -22.95 42.48 9.00
N SER A 44 -22.85 42.94 10.25
CA SER A 44 -21.67 42.76 11.08
C SER A 44 -21.45 41.29 11.50
N THR A 45 -22.48 40.44 11.39
CA THR A 45 -22.38 38.99 11.63
C THR A 45 -21.86 38.19 10.44
N LEU A 46 -21.94 38.74 9.22
CA LEU A 46 -21.51 38.06 7.98
C LEU A 46 -20.05 37.62 8.01
N LYS A 47 -19.16 38.42 8.63
CA LYS A 47 -17.74 38.06 8.79
C LYS A 47 -17.55 36.73 9.53
N TRP A 48 -18.47 36.38 10.43
CA TRP A 48 -18.40 35.15 11.23
C TRP A 48 -18.89 33.92 10.47
N ILE A 49 -19.64 34.06 9.37
CA ILE A 49 -20.07 32.93 8.54
C ILE A 49 -18.84 32.17 8.03
N SER A 50 -17.87 32.89 7.46
CA SER A 50 -16.60 32.30 7.00
C SER A 50 -15.81 31.58 8.12
N VAL A 51 -15.87 32.10 9.35
CA VAL A 51 -15.21 31.51 10.52
C VAL A 51 -15.94 30.24 10.99
N ILE A 52 -17.27 30.26 10.99
CA ILE A 52 -18.10 29.11 11.36
C ILE A 52 -17.93 28.00 10.33
N ASP A 53 -17.99 28.32 9.04
CA ASP A 53 -17.78 27.38 7.94
C ASP A 53 -16.38 26.74 8.03
N LEU A 54 -15.35 27.55 8.34
CA LEU A 54 -13.99 27.07 8.58
C LEU A 54 -13.93 26.10 9.77
N ILE A 55 -14.59 26.43 10.90
CA ILE A 55 -14.62 25.57 12.08
C ILE A 55 -15.35 24.26 11.78
N ILE A 56 -16.48 24.30 11.07
CA ILE A 56 -17.23 23.11 10.65
C ILE A 56 -16.33 22.21 9.80
N SER A 57 -15.64 22.76 8.81
CA SER A 57 -14.70 22.02 7.98
C SER A 57 -13.54 21.40 8.78
N ILE A 58 -12.98 22.13 9.75
CA ILE A 58 -11.93 21.60 10.65
C ILE A 58 -12.46 20.47 11.54
N LEU A 59 -13.68 20.59 12.07
CA LEU A 59 -14.28 19.54 12.90
C LEU A 59 -14.61 18.28 12.10
N GLU A 60 -15.12 18.44 10.88
CA GLU A 60 -15.38 17.32 9.97
C GLU A 60 -14.09 16.57 9.63
N THR A 61 -13.03 17.28 9.25
CA THR A 61 -11.72 16.67 8.96
C THR A 61 -11.11 15.96 10.17
N LYS A 62 -11.20 16.54 11.37
CA LYS A 62 -10.76 15.89 12.61
C LYS A 62 -11.54 14.61 12.90
N ARG A 63 -12.88 14.66 12.75
CA ARG A 63 -13.76 13.50 12.96
C ARG A 63 -13.45 12.38 11.96
N GLU A 64 -13.13 12.71 10.71
CA GLU A 64 -12.71 11.72 9.71
C GLU A 64 -11.39 11.04 10.10
N LYS A 65 -10.39 11.81 10.55
CA LYS A 65 -9.11 11.27 11.05
C LYS A 65 -9.30 10.31 12.21
N ASP A 66 -10.07 10.72 13.22
CA ASP A 66 -10.38 9.87 14.38
C ASP A 66 -11.13 8.59 13.96
N SER A 67 -12.02 8.69 12.98
CA SER A 67 -12.76 7.54 12.46
C SER A 67 -11.84 6.55 11.75
N PHE A 68 -10.90 7.02 10.95
CA PHE A 68 -9.91 6.17 10.29
C PHE A 68 -8.96 5.52 11.30
N SER A 69 -8.47 6.26 12.29
CA SER A 69 -7.61 5.73 13.36
C SER A 69 -8.30 4.59 14.13
N ARG A 70 -9.61 4.74 14.43
CA ARG A 70 -10.41 3.67 15.05
C ARG A 70 -10.50 2.42 14.17
N VAL A 71 -10.60 2.56 12.85
CA VAL A 71 -10.57 1.43 11.93
C VAL A 71 -9.23 0.73 11.97
N VAL A 72 -8.11 1.48 11.95
CA VAL A 72 -6.76 0.91 12.06
C VAL A 72 -6.57 0.14 13.37
N CYS A 73 -6.97 0.72 14.50
CA CYS A 73 -6.96 0.03 15.79
C CYS A 73 -7.83 -1.23 15.78
N SER A 74 -8.99 -1.18 15.14
CA SER A 74 -9.90 -2.33 15.05
C SER A 74 -9.32 -3.46 14.19
N VAL A 75 -8.62 -3.13 13.10
CA VAL A 75 -7.87 -4.11 12.30
C VAL A 75 -6.79 -4.76 13.16
N LYS A 76 -5.97 -3.95 13.84
CA LYS A 76 -4.90 -4.43 14.72
C LYS A 76 -5.42 -5.39 15.79
N ASN A 77 -6.49 -5.00 16.48
CA ASN A 77 -7.08 -5.80 17.57
C ASN A 77 -7.78 -7.07 17.09
N SER A 78 -8.23 -7.09 15.82
CA SER A 78 -8.82 -8.31 15.22
C SER A 78 -7.76 -9.33 14.80
N PHE A 79 -6.51 -8.91 14.62
CA PHE A 79 -5.42 -9.81 14.28
C PHE A 79 -4.74 -10.37 15.52
N LYS A 80 -4.53 -11.68 15.54
CA LYS A 80 -3.79 -12.39 16.59
C LYS A 80 -2.65 -13.16 15.92
N PRO A 81 -1.38 -12.79 16.13
CA PRO A 81 -0.24 -13.48 15.52
C PRO A 81 -0.19 -14.98 15.83
N ASP A 82 -0.62 -15.37 17.03
CA ASP A 82 -0.64 -16.77 17.49
C ASP A 82 -1.78 -17.60 16.89
N ASP A 83 -2.75 -16.96 16.24
CA ASP A 83 -3.89 -17.61 15.60
C ASP A 83 -3.88 -17.26 14.10
N PRO A 84 -3.37 -18.16 13.25
CA PRO A 84 -3.34 -17.95 11.82
C PRO A 84 -4.72 -17.64 11.23
N ASP A 85 -5.82 -18.15 11.80
CA ASP A 85 -7.18 -17.97 11.27
C ASP A 85 -7.77 -16.60 11.61
N SER A 86 -7.19 -15.90 12.58
CA SER A 86 -7.58 -14.53 12.95
C SER A 86 -7.56 -13.55 11.77
N VAL A 87 -6.76 -13.84 10.72
CA VAL A 87 -6.71 -13.07 9.48
C VAL A 87 -8.09 -12.91 8.82
N TYR A 88 -8.97 -13.91 8.91
CA TYR A 88 -10.31 -13.83 8.34
C TYR A 88 -11.18 -12.79 9.03
N SER A 89 -11.01 -12.62 10.34
CA SER A 89 -11.76 -11.63 11.13
C SER A 89 -11.43 -10.19 10.72
N THR A 90 -10.26 -9.98 10.10
CA THR A 90 -9.80 -8.68 9.61
C THR A 90 -10.41 -8.29 8.27
N LEU A 91 -10.89 -9.26 7.47
CA LEU A 91 -11.34 -9.04 6.09
C LEU A 91 -12.53 -8.08 5.99
N LYS A 92 -13.38 -8.03 7.03
CA LYS A 92 -14.54 -7.13 7.10
C LYS A 92 -14.14 -5.65 7.03
N TRP A 93 -12.94 -5.31 7.47
CA TRP A 93 -12.45 -3.93 7.48
C TRP A 93 -11.97 -3.45 6.11
N ILE A 94 -11.72 -4.37 5.17
CA ILE A 94 -11.21 -4.04 3.84
C ILE A 94 -12.19 -3.13 3.08
N SER A 95 -13.49 -3.39 3.16
CA SER A 95 -14.50 -2.53 2.52
C SER A 95 -14.53 -1.13 3.15
N VAL A 96 -14.41 -1.05 4.48
CA VAL A 96 -14.36 0.22 5.22
C VAL A 96 -13.13 1.04 4.82
N ILE A 97 -11.95 0.39 4.79
CA ILE A 97 -10.71 1.02 4.33
C ILE A 97 -10.85 1.51 2.88
N ASP A 98 -11.42 0.69 1.99
CA ASP A 98 -11.63 1.08 0.59
C ASP A 98 -12.52 2.32 0.44
N LEU A 99 -13.53 2.47 1.31
CA LEU A 99 -14.37 3.67 1.33
C LEU A 99 -13.56 4.92 1.67
N PHE A 100 -12.73 4.91 2.72
CA PHE A 100 -11.83 6.03 3.05
C PHE A 100 -10.84 6.34 1.92
N ILE A 101 -10.33 5.31 1.23
CA ILE A 101 -9.44 5.51 0.09
C ILE A 101 -10.19 6.19 -1.07
N LYS A 102 -11.40 5.72 -1.41
CA LYS A 102 -12.20 6.26 -2.52
C LYS A 102 -12.75 7.66 -2.25
N ALA A 103 -13.20 7.93 -1.03
CA ALA A 103 -13.76 9.21 -0.62
C ALA A 103 -12.74 10.35 -0.57
N LYS A 104 -11.44 10.05 -0.77
CA LYS A 104 -10.34 11.02 -0.60
C LYS A 104 -10.35 11.71 0.78
N SER A 105 -10.87 11.03 1.79
CA SER A 105 -10.93 11.50 3.18
C SER A 105 -9.56 11.97 3.65
N ASP A 106 -9.56 13.01 4.49
CA ASP A 106 -8.35 13.48 5.14
C ASP A 106 -8.00 12.52 6.29
N VAL A 107 -6.91 11.78 6.13
CA VAL A 107 -6.46 10.74 7.09
C VAL A 107 -5.03 11.02 7.51
N SER A 108 -4.69 10.68 8.76
CA SER A 108 -3.32 10.77 9.27
C SER A 108 -2.39 9.84 8.48
N LEU A 109 -1.19 10.33 8.16
CA LEU A 109 -0.17 9.52 7.46
C LEU A 109 0.46 8.47 8.38
N GLU A 110 0.45 8.73 9.69
CA GLU A 110 0.86 7.79 10.73
C GLU A 110 -0.09 6.60 10.79
N ASP A 111 -1.40 6.83 10.78
CA ASP A 111 -2.41 5.77 10.72
C ASP A 111 -2.32 4.98 9.41
N VAL A 112 -2.08 5.65 8.28
CA VAL A 112 -1.89 4.97 6.99
C VAL A 112 -0.63 4.11 7.01
N SER A 113 0.46 4.59 7.60
CA SER A 113 1.71 3.81 7.74
C SER A 113 1.47 2.58 8.60
N THR A 114 0.82 2.76 9.75
CA THR A 114 0.45 1.68 10.68
C THR A 114 -0.43 0.65 9.99
N LEU A 115 -1.41 1.08 9.19
CA LEU A 115 -2.27 0.18 8.42
C LEU A 115 -1.48 -0.64 7.39
N VAL A 116 -0.51 -0.03 6.71
CA VAL A 116 0.33 -0.73 5.74
C VAL A 116 1.19 -1.77 6.44
N GLU A 117 1.81 -1.43 7.59
CA GLU A 117 2.60 -2.37 8.38
C GLU A 117 1.78 -3.57 8.85
N ILE A 118 0.62 -3.33 9.48
CA ILE A 118 -0.30 -4.39 9.90
C ILE A 118 -0.76 -5.23 8.71
N GLY A 119 -1.08 -4.60 7.58
CA GLY A 119 -1.53 -5.32 6.39
C GLY A 119 -0.44 -6.19 5.77
N LEU A 120 0.83 -5.74 5.78
CA LEU A 120 1.97 -6.54 5.32
C LEU A 120 2.25 -7.71 6.27
N GLU A 121 2.10 -7.50 7.57
CA GLU A 121 2.19 -8.56 8.57
C GLU A 121 1.06 -9.60 8.40
N LEU A 122 -0.18 -9.15 8.21
CA LEU A 122 -1.32 -10.00 7.88
C LEU A 122 -1.07 -10.82 6.61
N PHE A 123 -0.54 -10.17 5.57
CA PHE A 123 -0.20 -10.82 4.31
C PHE A 123 0.86 -11.91 4.51
N LYS A 124 1.90 -11.66 5.31
CA LYS A 124 2.95 -12.63 5.64
C LYS A 124 2.40 -13.81 6.45
N ASN A 125 1.66 -13.54 7.51
CA ASN A 125 1.13 -14.58 8.41
C ASN A 125 0.01 -15.43 7.77
N SER A 126 -0.49 -15.03 6.60
CA SER A 126 -1.50 -15.76 5.82
C SER A 126 -0.94 -16.57 4.65
N GLN A 127 0.31 -17.07 4.76
CA GLN A 127 1.02 -17.76 3.68
C GLN A 127 0.24 -18.91 3.00
N ASN A 128 -0.60 -19.63 3.75
CA ASN A 128 -1.43 -20.73 3.24
C ASN A 128 -2.91 -20.35 3.07
N LYS A 129 -3.21 -19.06 2.96
CA LYS A 129 -4.57 -18.52 2.87
C LYS A 129 -4.63 -17.52 1.71
N LEU A 130 -4.52 -18.01 0.48
CA LEU A 130 -4.32 -17.12 -0.67
C LEU A 130 -5.49 -16.17 -0.86
N TYR A 131 -6.71 -16.57 -0.50
CA TYR A 131 -7.87 -15.68 -0.51
C TYR A 131 -7.64 -14.44 0.37
N ALA A 132 -7.16 -14.62 1.60
CA ALA A 132 -6.90 -13.51 2.50
C ALA A 132 -5.75 -12.63 1.98
N GLN A 133 -4.68 -13.24 1.48
CA GLN A 133 -3.56 -12.53 0.85
C GLN A 133 -4.02 -11.72 -0.37
N VAL A 134 -4.85 -12.26 -1.24
CA VAL A 134 -5.42 -11.53 -2.39
C VAL A 134 -6.20 -10.30 -1.94
N ARG A 135 -7.06 -10.46 -0.92
CA ARG A 135 -7.91 -9.37 -0.43
C ARG A 135 -7.07 -8.26 0.20
N TRP A 136 -6.11 -8.61 1.06
CA TRP A 136 -5.19 -7.65 1.70
C TRP A 136 -4.21 -7.03 0.72
N GLY A 137 -3.60 -7.83 -0.16
CA GLY A 137 -2.67 -7.35 -1.18
C GLY A 137 -3.32 -6.30 -2.09
N ASN A 138 -4.54 -6.53 -2.55
CA ASN A 138 -5.26 -5.59 -3.41
C ASN A 138 -5.63 -4.27 -2.72
N ILE A 139 -5.96 -4.28 -1.42
CA ILE A 139 -6.22 -3.02 -0.70
C ILE A 139 -4.91 -2.29 -0.38
N LEU A 140 -3.84 -3.01 -0.02
CA LEU A 140 -2.52 -2.44 0.22
C LEU A 140 -1.95 -1.77 -1.02
N VAL A 141 -2.07 -2.39 -2.19
CA VAL A 141 -1.68 -1.78 -3.48
C VAL A 141 -2.39 -0.44 -3.68
N ARG A 142 -3.69 -0.35 -3.36
CA ARG A 142 -4.46 0.90 -3.46
C ARG A 142 -3.99 1.95 -2.46
N VAL A 143 -3.79 1.58 -1.18
CA VAL A 143 -3.27 2.48 -0.13
C VAL A 143 -1.88 3.01 -0.51
N LEU A 144 -0.94 2.10 -0.80
CA LEU A 144 0.44 2.42 -1.15
C LEU A 144 0.51 3.34 -2.36
N ASN A 145 -0.27 3.08 -3.41
CA ASN A 145 -0.26 3.91 -4.60
C ASN A 145 -0.90 5.29 -4.37
N LYS A 146 -1.98 5.38 -3.57
CA LYS A 146 -2.62 6.66 -3.24
C LYS A 146 -1.70 7.57 -2.42
N TYR A 147 -1.00 7.02 -1.43
CA TYR A 147 -0.15 7.80 -0.51
C TYR A 147 1.34 7.70 -0.83
N ARG A 148 1.71 7.15 -2.00
CA ARG A 148 3.08 6.78 -2.40
C ARG A 148 4.15 7.84 -2.16
N LYS A 149 3.83 9.10 -2.44
CA LYS A 149 4.76 10.23 -2.32
C LYS A 149 4.84 10.81 -0.91
N LYS A 150 3.84 10.54 -0.07
CA LYS A 150 3.69 11.10 1.28
C LYS A 150 4.16 10.14 2.37
N LEU A 151 4.19 8.84 2.08
CA LEU A 151 4.62 7.81 3.02
C LEU A 151 6.14 7.74 3.14
N SER A 152 6.61 7.54 4.38
CA SER A 152 7.99 7.21 4.71
C SER A 152 7.99 5.89 5.48
N LEU A 153 8.12 4.78 4.75
CA LEU A 153 8.07 3.42 5.26
C LEU A 153 9.38 2.68 4.95
N LYS A 154 9.70 1.68 5.79
CA LYS A 154 10.74 0.69 5.50
C LYS A 154 10.10 -0.68 5.38
N VAL A 155 10.04 -1.22 4.17
CA VAL A 155 9.41 -2.51 3.86
C VAL A 155 10.48 -3.52 3.48
N GLN A 156 10.59 -4.61 4.23
CA GLN A 156 11.50 -5.70 3.88
C GLN A 156 11.02 -6.41 2.62
N TRP A 157 11.90 -6.58 1.64
CA TRP A 157 11.57 -7.22 0.37
C TRP A 157 11.47 -8.75 0.49
N ARG A 158 12.28 -9.34 1.38
CA ARG A 158 12.46 -10.79 1.52
C ARG A 158 11.15 -11.56 1.78
N PRO A 159 10.27 -11.16 2.71
CA PRO A 159 9.02 -11.89 2.95
C PRO A 159 8.08 -11.94 1.74
N LEU A 160 8.08 -10.88 0.92
CA LEU A 160 7.27 -10.85 -0.31
C LEU A 160 7.84 -11.81 -1.36
N TYR A 161 9.17 -11.88 -1.46
CA TYR A 161 9.85 -12.83 -2.34
C TYR A 161 9.64 -14.28 -1.90
N ASP A 162 9.85 -14.58 -0.61
CA ASP A 162 9.66 -15.93 -0.08
C ASP A 162 8.22 -16.42 -0.31
N THR A 163 7.22 -15.54 -0.15
CA THR A 163 5.82 -15.88 -0.46
C THR A 163 5.63 -16.18 -1.95
N LEU A 164 6.25 -15.38 -2.84
CA LEU A 164 6.16 -15.62 -4.28
C LEU A 164 6.73 -16.99 -4.66
N VAL A 165 7.93 -17.32 -4.16
CA VAL A 165 8.61 -18.59 -4.46
C VAL A 165 7.85 -19.77 -3.86
N ASN A 166 7.57 -19.72 -2.55
CA ASN A 166 6.94 -20.83 -1.84
C ASN A 166 5.55 -21.16 -2.37
N THR A 167 4.79 -20.15 -2.83
CA THR A 167 3.45 -20.39 -3.36
C THR A 167 3.45 -20.73 -4.85
N HIS A 168 4.22 -20.04 -5.69
CA HIS A 168 4.06 -20.13 -7.14
C HIS A 168 5.10 -20.99 -7.83
N PHE A 169 6.28 -21.17 -7.25
CA PHE A 169 7.40 -21.89 -7.85
C PHE A 169 7.38 -23.37 -7.39
N THR A 170 6.18 -23.94 -7.32
CA THR A 170 5.91 -25.33 -6.94
C THR A 170 5.21 -26.04 -8.09
N ARG A 171 5.47 -27.34 -8.25
CA ARG A 171 4.89 -28.17 -9.32
C ARG A 171 3.40 -28.46 -9.12
N ASP A 172 2.94 -28.50 -7.88
CA ASP A 172 1.54 -28.74 -7.54
C ASP A 172 0.77 -27.42 -7.53
N THR A 173 -0.39 -27.38 -8.18
CA THR A 173 -1.30 -26.22 -8.18
C THR A 173 -2.00 -25.98 -6.85
N GLY A 174 -1.95 -26.94 -5.93
CA GLY A 174 -2.56 -26.89 -4.60
C GLY A 174 -4.09 -27.04 -4.62
N PRO A 175 -4.72 -27.31 -3.47
CA PRO A 175 -6.16 -27.59 -3.36
C PRO A 175 -7.05 -26.37 -3.61
N GLU A 176 -6.48 -25.16 -3.57
CA GLU A 176 -7.21 -23.90 -3.76
C GLU A 176 -7.62 -23.61 -5.22
N GLY A 177 -7.01 -24.31 -6.18
CA GLY A 177 -7.30 -24.21 -7.60
C GLY A 177 -6.58 -23.07 -8.33
N TRP A 178 -6.40 -23.25 -9.63
CA TRP A 178 -5.57 -22.38 -10.48
C TRP A 178 -6.04 -20.92 -10.54
N ARG A 179 -7.36 -20.67 -10.51
CA ARG A 179 -7.92 -19.31 -10.61
C ARG A 179 -7.54 -18.43 -9.42
N LEU A 180 -7.61 -18.99 -8.21
CA LEU A 180 -7.25 -18.24 -7.00
C LEU A 180 -5.74 -17.99 -6.96
N ARG A 181 -4.94 -18.99 -7.35
CA ARG A 181 -3.50 -18.87 -7.49
C ARG A 181 -3.10 -17.79 -8.50
N GLN A 182 -3.74 -17.73 -9.67
CA GLN A 182 -3.50 -16.65 -10.63
C GLN A 182 -3.80 -15.27 -10.04
N ARG A 183 -4.96 -15.10 -9.40
CA ARG A 183 -5.31 -13.83 -8.72
C ARG A 183 -4.31 -13.47 -7.62
N HIS A 184 -3.82 -14.46 -6.88
CA HIS A 184 -2.78 -14.28 -5.88
C HIS A 184 -1.47 -13.81 -6.52
N PHE A 185 -1.05 -14.42 -7.63
CA PHE A 185 0.14 -14.01 -8.38
C PHE A 185 0.05 -12.55 -8.86
N GLU A 186 -1.10 -12.14 -9.40
CA GLU A 186 -1.36 -10.76 -9.81
C GLU A 186 -1.30 -9.79 -8.62
N ALA A 187 -1.91 -10.17 -7.49
CA ALA A 187 -1.92 -9.37 -6.27
C ALA A 187 -0.52 -9.19 -5.68
N ILE A 188 0.24 -10.28 -5.49
CA ILE A 188 1.57 -10.23 -4.89
C ILE A 188 2.57 -9.49 -5.79
N THR A 189 2.54 -9.70 -7.10
CA THR A 189 3.45 -8.99 -8.02
C THR A 189 3.13 -7.49 -8.06
N SER A 190 1.85 -7.12 -7.99
CA SER A 190 1.44 -5.70 -7.87
C SER A 190 1.83 -5.09 -6.54
N LEU A 191 1.74 -5.87 -5.44
CA LEU A 191 2.17 -5.45 -4.12
C LEU A 191 3.68 -5.22 -4.08
N VAL A 192 4.49 -6.14 -4.58
CA VAL A 192 5.95 -5.99 -4.71
C VAL A 192 6.30 -4.71 -5.47
N ARG A 193 5.67 -4.46 -6.63
CA ARG A 193 5.90 -3.23 -7.42
C ARG A 193 5.55 -1.97 -6.63
N SER A 194 4.47 -2.00 -5.85
CA SER A 194 4.03 -0.86 -5.03
C SER A 194 4.95 -0.64 -3.82
N CYS A 195 5.49 -1.72 -3.24
CA CYS A 195 6.43 -1.69 -2.12
C CYS A 195 7.85 -1.28 -2.51
N ARG A 196 8.26 -1.45 -3.77
CA ARG A 196 9.65 -1.28 -4.24
C ARG A 196 10.34 0.02 -3.80
N ARG A 197 9.62 1.14 -3.73
CA ARG A 197 10.17 2.45 -3.30
C ARG A 197 10.53 2.48 -1.81
N PHE A 198 9.88 1.64 -1.01
CA PHE A 198 10.02 1.58 0.44
C PHE A 198 11.03 0.52 0.88
N PHE A 199 11.68 -0.18 -0.06
CA PHE A 199 12.73 -1.13 0.27
C PHE A 199 13.95 -0.40 0.86
N PRO A 200 14.60 -0.99 1.88
CA PRO A 200 15.81 -0.41 2.46
C PRO A 200 16.90 -0.12 1.41
N PRO A 201 17.75 0.89 1.65
CA PRO A 201 19.01 1.03 0.93
C PRO A 201 19.81 -0.28 1.03
N GLY A 202 20.42 -0.72 -0.08
CA GLY A 202 21.13 -2.00 -0.15
C GLY A 202 20.28 -3.18 -0.63
N SER A 203 18.94 -3.12 -0.53
CA SER A 203 18.08 -4.21 -1.00
C SER A 203 18.26 -4.54 -2.49
N ALA A 204 18.59 -3.55 -3.33
CA ALA A 204 18.88 -3.79 -4.74
C ALA A 204 20.13 -4.68 -4.94
N PHE A 205 21.16 -4.49 -4.12
CA PHE A 205 22.39 -5.29 -4.15
C PHE A 205 22.17 -6.70 -3.60
N GLU A 206 21.40 -6.83 -2.51
CA GLU A 206 21.02 -8.13 -1.95
C GLU A 206 20.22 -8.97 -2.95
N ILE A 207 19.16 -8.37 -3.52
CA ILE A 207 18.35 -8.98 -4.58
C ILE A 207 19.28 -9.41 -5.72
N TRP A 208 20.14 -8.50 -6.21
CA TRP A 208 21.05 -8.81 -7.29
C TRP A 208 21.94 -10.03 -7.00
N SER A 209 22.57 -10.05 -5.82
CA SER A 209 23.48 -11.13 -5.42
C SER A 209 22.80 -12.49 -5.35
N GLU A 210 21.49 -12.54 -5.11
CA GLU A 210 20.72 -13.77 -5.09
C GLU A 210 20.23 -14.23 -6.48
N PHE A 211 19.95 -13.28 -7.39
CA PHE A 211 19.42 -13.61 -8.72
C PHE A 211 20.47 -13.63 -9.84
N SER A 212 21.69 -13.14 -9.62
CA SER A 212 22.73 -13.09 -10.65
C SER A 212 23.05 -14.47 -11.22
N ASP A 213 23.20 -15.47 -10.35
CA ASP A 213 23.49 -16.85 -10.74
C ASP A 213 22.30 -17.49 -11.47
N TRP A 214 21.08 -17.08 -11.13
CA TRP A 214 19.88 -17.53 -11.81
C TRP A 214 19.79 -16.95 -13.23
N ILE A 215 20.12 -15.67 -13.44
CA ILE A 215 20.18 -15.07 -14.77
C ILE A 215 21.23 -15.78 -15.62
N LYS A 216 22.39 -16.06 -15.06
CA LYS A 216 23.42 -16.85 -15.74
C LYS A 216 22.89 -18.21 -16.16
N SER A 217 22.27 -18.93 -15.23
CA SER A 217 21.65 -20.24 -15.52
C SER A 217 20.56 -20.16 -16.60
N CYS A 218 19.78 -19.08 -16.64
CA CYS A 218 18.78 -18.85 -17.69
C CYS A 218 19.41 -18.59 -19.07
N ILE A 219 20.50 -17.83 -19.12
CA ILE A 219 21.23 -17.56 -20.36
C ILE A 219 21.93 -18.82 -20.84
N ASP A 220 22.56 -19.58 -19.95
CA ASP A 220 23.18 -20.87 -20.27
C ASP A 220 22.13 -21.89 -20.74
N LEU A 221 20.94 -21.91 -20.12
CA LEU A 221 19.83 -22.73 -20.59
C LEU A 221 19.38 -22.31 -21.99
N TRP A 222 19.17 -21.01 -22.22
CA TRP A 222 18.84 -20.51 -23.56
C TRP A 222 19.94 -20.86 -24.57
N ASP A 223 21.21 -20.82 -24.16
CA ASP A 223 22.34 -21.20 -24.99
C ASP A 223 22.47 -22.71 -25.24
N SER A 224 21.91 -23.55 -24.38
CA SER A 224 21.81 -24.99 -24.65
C SER A 224 20.66 -25.35 -25.60
N MET A 225 19.70 -24.44 -25.81
CA MET A 225 18.55 -24.72 -26.66
C MET A 225 18.92 -24.63 -28.16
N PRO A 226 18.41 -25.54 -29.01
CA PRO A 226 18.60 -25.45 -30.45
C PRO A 226 18.00 -24.15 -30.99
N ASN A 227 18.55 -23.67 -32.12
CA ASN A 227 18.09 -22.43 -32.73
C ASN A 227 16.60 -22.55 -33.11
N CYS A 228 15.73 -21.82 -32.41
CA CYS A 228 14.29 -21.85 -32.60
C CYS A 228 13.73 -20.44 -32.48
N GLN A 229 13.18 -19.93 -33.58
CA GLN A 229 12.65 -18.56 -33.67
C GLN A 229 11.65 -18.24 -32.55
N PHE A 230 10.74 -19.18 -32.22
CA PHE A 230 9.79 -19.00 -31.14
C PHE A 230 10.48 -18.72 -29.80
N TRP A 231 11.32 -19.63 -29.32
CA TRP A 231 12.00 -19.47 -28.02
C TRP A 231 12.98 -18.31 -28.00
N ASN A 232 13.72 -18.09 -29.09
CA ASN A 232 14.61 -16.95 -29.23
C ASN A 232 13.85 -15.63 -29.08
N SER A 233 12.68 -15.49 -29.71
CA SER A 233 11.85 -14.29 -29.57
C SER A 233 11.38 -14.06 -28.13
N GLN A 234 11.00 -15.13 -27.41
CA GLN A 234 10.54 -15.04 -26.01
C GLN A 234 11.68 -14.62 -25.07
N TRP A 235 12.85 -15.28 -25.19
CA TRP A 235 14.03 -14.97 -24.38
C TRP A 235 14.59 -13.59 -24.69
N ALA A 236 14.71 -13.22 -25.97
CA ALA A 236 15.13 -11.88 -26.39
C ALA A 236 14.22 -10.79 -25.81
N ALA A 237 12.89 -10.97 -25.87
CA ALA A 237 11.93 -10.03 -25.29
C ALA A 237 12.07 -9.94 -23.75
N LEU A 238 12.34 -11.07 -23.08
CA LEU A 238 12.60 -11.08 -21.64
C LEU A 238 13.88 -10.31 -21.30
N VAL A 239 15.01 -10.65 -21.94
CA VAL A 239 16.30 -9.99 -21.72
C VAL A 239 16.20 -8.50 -22.01
N ALA A 240 15.57 -8.09 -23.12
CA ALA A 240 15.37 -6.67 -23.44
C ALA A 240 14.58 -5.92 -22.35
N ARG A 241 13.56 -6.54 -21.75
CA ARG A 241 12.83 -5.96 -20.61
C ARG A 241 13.70 -5.85 -19.36
N VAL A 242 14.56 -6.84 -19.11
CA VAL A 242 15.48 -6.82 -17.96
C VAL A 242 16.52 -5.71 -18.16
N VAL A 243 17.20 -5.67 -19.31
CA VAL A 243 18.15 -4.60 -19.69
C VAL A 243 17.53 -3.21 -19.53
N LYS A 244 16.29 -3.02 -20.00
CA LYS A 244 15.58 -1.73 -19.93
C LYS A 244 15.26 -1.27 -18.49
N ASN A 245 15.02 -2.21 -17.58
CA ASN A 245 14.50 -1.90 -16.24
C ASN A 245 15.52 -2.11 -15.10
N CYS A 246 16.64 -2.77 -15.37
CA CYS A 246 17.66 -3.15 -14.41
C CYS A 246 19.02 -2.58 -14.80
N ASN A 247 19.29 -1.35 -14.34
CA ASN A 247 20.54 -0.63 -14.65
C ASN A 247 21.75 -1.12 -13.82
N SER A 248 21.52 -1.96 -12.82
CA SER A 248 22.56 -2.45 -11.89
C SER A 248 23.19 -3.78 -12.32
N ILE A 249 22.82 -4.29 -13.50
CA ILE A 249 23.29 -5.58 -14.01
C ILE A 249 24.58 -5.36 -14.79
N GLU A 250 25.64 -6.06 -14.38
CA GLU A 250 26.86 -6.16 -15.17
C GLU A 250 26.64 -7.14 -16.32
N TRP A 251 26.34 -6.59 -17.50
CA TRP A 251 26.02 -7.40 -18.69
C TRP A 251 27.25 -7.94 -19.40
N GLU A 252 28.44 -7.45 -19.07
CA GLU A 252 29.69 -7.72 -19.79
C GLU A 252 29.98 -9.22 -19.92
N CYS A 253 29.75 -9.98 -18.83
CA CYS A 253 29.95 -11.42 -18.81
C CYS A 253 28.95 -12.21 -19.69
N PHE A 254 27.80 -11.60 -20.05
CA PHE A 254 26.78 -12.22 -20.89
C PHE A 254 26.86 -11.78 -22.36
N LEU A 255 27.61 -10.71 -22.67
CA LEU A 255 27.68 -10.15 -24.01
C LEU A 255 28.08 -11.17 -25.08
N PRO A 256 29.14 -12.00 -24.91
CA PRO A 256 29.54 -12.94 -25.96
C PRO A 256 28.42 -13.91 -26.36
N THR A 257 27.74 -14.49 -25.36
CA THR A 257 26.63 -15.42 -25.57
C THR A 257 25.43 -14.74 -26.20
N LEU A 258 25.06 -13.55 -25.72
CA LEU A 258 23.94 -12.78 -26.26
C LEU A 258 24.20 -12.35 -27.72
N PHE A 259 25.40 -11.87 -28.03
CA PHE A 259 25.77 -11.48 -29.39
C PHE A 259 25.70 -12.67 -30.36
N ALA A 260 26.27 -13.82 -29.99
CA ALA A 260 26.20 -15.03 -30.81
C ALA A 260 24.74 -15.46 -31.05
N ARG A 261 23.90 -15.44 -30.01
CA ARG A 261 22.47 -15.76 -30.11
C ARG A 261 21.73 -14.80 -31.04
N TYR A 262 21.91 -13.49 -30.87
CA TYR A 262 21.27 -12.50 -31.74
C TYR A 262 21.75 -12.61 -33.19
N LEU A 263 23.04 -12.88 -33.42
CA LEU A 263 23.58 -13.11 -34.76
C LEU A 263 22.92 -14.33 -35.43
N ASN A 264 22.81 -15.44 -34.71
CA ASN A 264 22.18 -16.67 -35.21
C ASN A 264 20.69 -16.51 -35.53
N MET A 265 20.01 -15.53 -34.90
CA MET A 265 18.60 -15.23 -35.20
C MET A 265 18.39 -14.60 -36.58
N PHE A 266 19.43 -13.96 -37.16
CA PHE A 266 19.37 -13.39 -38.51
C PHE A 266 19.47 -14.44 -39.62
N GLU A 267 19.69 -15.72 -39.27
CA GLU A 267 19.78 -16.83 -40.23
C GLU A 267 20.72 -16.53 -41.40
N VAL A 268 21.84 -15.84 -41.12
CA VAL A 268 22.81 -15.46 -42.16
C VAL A 268 23.37 -16.74 -42.77
N THR A 269 23.17 -16.92 -44.07
CA THR A 269 23.77 -18.03 -44.82
C THR A 269 25.28 -17.89 -44.79
N VAL A 270 25.97 -18.88 -44.21
CA VAL A 270 27.43 -18.99 -44.23
C VAL A 270 27.91 -19.35 -45.62
#